data_AF-A0AAV2GFN3-F1
#
_entry.id   AF-A0AAV2GFN3-F1
#
_cell.length_a   1.000
_cell.length_b   1.000
_cell.length_c   1.000
_cell.angle_alpha   90.00
_cell.angle_beta   90.00
_cell.angle_gamma   90.00
#
_symmetry.space_group_name_H-M   'P 1'
#
loop_
_entity.id
_entity.type
_entity.pdbx_description
1 polymer ?
#
loop_
_entity_poly.entity_id
_entity_poly.type
_entity_poly.pdbx_seq_one_letter_code
_entity_poly.pdbx_strand_id
1 'polypeptide(L)'
;MKSEALKSQGCEVAADDGLLLTMSTLTEESVMAVKNAACERLLDQCVEKEMKSKKMNDCLNRFHVAMPKPRDQKERSVCIPQAVLEAKDLEAAQMEGRKTEKDIENENGSVSVYSTSLRKHHILANEECKEDILPEFLDGHNVYDFVDPDILLRLEELEREEGVWQAEVEDGDEDFEMDGEDLTPEEREVLQAIKKKKAITMARNASKKRNKDARRGEVDRVIPTLRPKHLFSGKRSIGKTDRR
;
A
#
# COMPACT_ATOMS: atom_id res chain seq x y z
N MET A 1 24.28 -8.35 -48.10
CA MET A 1 25.09 -9.29 -47.30
C MET A 1 24.24 -10.33 -46.54
N LYS A 2 23.02 -10.69 -46.97
CA LYS A 2 22.22 -11.78 -46.36
C LYS A 2 21.48 -12.62 -47.42
N SER A 3 22.10 -12.82 -48.58
CA SER A 3 21.53 -13.56 -49.72
C SER A 3 22.17 -14.94 -49.92
N GLU A 4 22.90 -15.49 -48.96
CA GLU A 4 23.72 -16.69 -49.17
C GLU A 4 23.40 -17.90 -48.26
N ALA A 5 22.29 -17.90 -47.52
CA ALA A 5 21.99 -18.97 -46.55
C ALA A 5 20.73 -19.82 -46.87
N LEU A 6 20.33 -19.94 -48.14
CA LEU A 6 19.21 -20.80 -48.56
C LEU A 6 19.63 -21.86 -49.58
N LYS A 7 20.81 -22.46 -49.39
CA LYS A 7 21.29 -23.57 -50.23
C LYS A 7 21.62 -24.78 -49.37
N SER A 8 20.60 -25.37 -48.77
CA SER A 8 20.65 -26.73 -48.23
C SER A 8 19.33 -27.43 -48.56
N GLN A 9 19.45 -28.50 -49.35
CA GLN A 9 18.41 -29.43 -49.81
C GLN A 9 17.38 -28.91 -50.82
N GLY A 10 17.71 -29.08 -52.10
CA GLY A 10 16.75 -29.58 -53.10
C GLY A 10 15.63 -28.67 -53.60
N CYS A 11 15.76 -27.34 -53.53
CA CYS A 11 14.78 -26.44 -54.12
C CYS A 11 15.34 -25.75 -55.37
N GLU A 12 15.12 -26.35 -56.54
CA GLU A 12 15.15 -25.62 -57.81
C GLU A 12 13.91 -24.72 -57.84
N VAL A 13 14.12 -23.41 -57.67
CA VAL A 13 13.05 -22.42 -57.82
C VAL A 13 12.84 -22.18 -59.30
N ALA A 14 11.98 -22.98 -59.92
CA ALA A 14 11.36 -22.63 -61.18
C ALA A 14 10.35 -21.50 -60.90
N ALA A 15 10.60 -20.34 -61.47
CA ALA A 15 9.61 -19.28 -61.55
C ALA A 15 8.41 -19.80 -62.35
N ASP A 16 7.21 -19.52 -61.81
CA ASP A 16 5.88 -19.76 -62.34
C ASP A 16 5.22 -21.13 -61.98
N ASP A 17 4.21 -21.03 -61.11
CA ASP A 17 3.07 -21.94 -60.83
C ASP A 17 3.24 -23.33 -60.18
N GLY A 18 4.43 -23.76 -59.73
CA GLY A 18 4.53 -25.04 -59.01
C GLY A 18 5.73 -25.20 -58.08
N LEU A 19 5.54 -24.97 -56.77
CA LEU A 19 6.54 -25.36 -55.78
C LEU A 19 6.37 -26.84 -55.45
N LEU A 20 7.32 -27.63 -55.93
CA LEU A 20 7.41 -29.05 -55.60
C LEU A 20 8.26 -29.20 -54.34
N LEU A 21 7.62 -29.68 -53.28
CA LEU A 21 8.27 -30.06 -52.03
C LEU A 21 8.17 -31.58 -51.88
N THR A 22 9.29 -32.22 -51.56
CA THR A 22 9.28 -33.65 -51.24
C THR A 22 8.75 -33.83 -49.82
N MET A 23 7.81 -34.77 -49.62
CA MET A 23 7.33 -35.17 -48.29
C MET A 23 7.24 -36.69 -48.18
N SER A 24 7.65 -37.22 -47.03
CA SER A 24 7.66 -38.66 -46.74
C SER A 24 6.87 -38.92 -45.46
N THR A 25 5.81 -39.73 -45.55
CA THR A 25 5.04 -40.18 -44.38
C THR A 25 5.67 -41.37 -43.67
N LEU A 26 6.76 -41.93 -44.22
CA LEU A 26 7.48 -43.06 -43.64
C LEU A 26 8.58 -42.58 -42.68
N THR A 27 9.30 -41.51 -43.05
CA THR A 27 10.37 -40.90 -42.24
C THR A 27 9.90 -39.69 -41.43
N GLU A 28 8.65 -39.26 -41.62
CA GLU A 28 8.05 -38.02 -41.08
C GLU A 28 8.82 -36.74 -41.46
N GLU A 29 9.78 -36.85 -42.37
CA GLU A 29 10.57 -35.74 -42.86
C GLU A 29 9.68 -34.79 -43.68
N SER A 30 9.94 -33.49 -43.51
CA SER A 30 9.36 -32.37 -44.25
C SER A 30 7.83 -32.23 -44.25
N VAL A 31 7.07 -33.08 -43.53
CA VAL A 31 5.60 -32.97 -43.41
C VAL A 31 5.19 -31.60 -42.85
N MET A 32 5.87 -31.13 -41.80
CA MET A 32 5.65 -29.80 -41.21
C MET A 32 6.10 -28.66 -42.13
N ALA A 33 7.18 -28.88 -42.89
CA ALA A 33 7.68 -27.88 -43.83
C ALA A 33 6.68 -27.62 -44.97
N VAL A 34 6.09 -28.69 -45.54
CA VAL A 34 5.05 -28.57 -46.58
C VAL A 34 3.80 -27.89 -46.04
N LYS A 35 3.37 -28.24 -44.81
CA LYS A 35 2.25 -27.58 -44.15
C LYS A 35 2.50 -26.09 -43.98
N ASN A 36 3.66 -25.69 -43.45
CA ASN A 36 3.99 -24.28 -43.24
C ASN A 36 4.03 -23.52 -44.56
N ALA A 37 4.67 -24.07 -45.59
CA ALA A 37 4.73 -23.46 -46.92
C ALA A 37 3.35 -23.30 -47.57
N ALA A 38 2.45 -24.28 -47.39
CA ALA A 38 1.06 -24.17 -47.88
C ALA A 38 0.26 -23.13 -47.09
N CYS A 39 0.41 -23.07 -45.76
CA CYS A 39 -0.25 -22.08 -44.92
C CYS A 39 0.22 -20.66 -45.21
N GLU A 40 1.53 -20.43 -45.39
CA GLU A 40 2.08 -19.11 -45.74
C GLU A 40 1.54 -18.62 -47.08
N ARG A 41 1.52 -19.47 -48.11
CA ARG A 41 0.94 -19.11 -49.42
C ARG A 41 -0.53 -18.74 -49.34
N LEU A 42 -1.30 -19.50 -48.56
CA LEU A 42 -2.71 -19.19 -48.35
C LEU A 42 -2.88 -17.88 -47.58
N LEU A 43 -2.04 -17.64 -46.57
CA LEU A 43 -2.04 -16.39 -45.82
C LEU A 43 -1.72 -15.20 -46.73
N ASP A 44 -0.74 -15.30 -47.63
CA ASP A 44 -0.42 -14.24 -48.59
C ASP A 44 -1.63 -13.89 -49.46
N GLN A 45 -2.31 -14.90 -50.01
CA GLN A 45 -3.54 -14.69 -50.79
C GLN A 45 -4.68 -14.08 -49.95
N CYS A 46 -4.83 -14.50 -48.70
CA CYS A 46 -5.82 -13.96 -47.79
C CYS A 46 -5.51 -12.50 -47.39
N VAL A 47 -4.25 -12.18 -47.12
CA VAL A 47 -3.78 -10.83 -46.80
C VAL A 47 -3.97 -9.93 -48.02
N GLU A 48 -3.61 -10.35 -49.23
CA GLU A 48 -3.86 -9.55 -50.44
C GLU A 48 -5.34 -9.22 -50.65
N LYS A 49 -6.23 -10.18 -50.35
CA LYS A 49 -7.69 -9.95 -50.40
C LYS A 49 -8.14 -8.99 -49.31
N GLU A 50 -7.59 -9.11 -48.10
CA GLU A 50 -7.95 -8.25 -46.97
C GLU A 50 -7.40 -6.82 -47.12
N MET A 51 -6.21 -6.66 -47.70
CA MET A 51 -5.61 -5.36 -48.04
C MET A 51 -6.41 -4.62 -49.12
N LYS A 52 -7.05 -5.35 -50.04
CA LYS A 52 -8.02 -4.79 -51.01
C LYS A 52 -9.37 -4.46 -50.37
N SER A 53 -9.65 -4.98 -49.17
CA SER A 53 -10.87 -4.76 -48.41
C SER A 53 -10.83 -3.42 -47.67
N LYS A 54 -12.01 -2.80 -47.47
CA LYS A 54 -12.11 -1.54 -46.71
C LYS A 54 -12.05 -1.76 -45.19
N LYS A 55 -12.21 -3.01 -44.72
CA LYS A 55 -12.22 -3.38 -43.29
C LYS A 55 -10.82 -3.30 -42.67
N MET A 56 -9.77 -3.26 -43.50
CA MET A 56 -8.40 -3.00 -43.05
C MET A 56 -8.32 -1.71 -42.21
N ASN A 57 -9.08 -0.67 -42.58
CA ASN A 57 -9.03 0.63 -41.90
C ASN A 57 -9.49 0.55 -40.44
N ASP A 58 -10.42 -0.35 -40.11
CA ASP A 58 -10.91 -0.54 -38.74
C ASP A 58 -9.85 -1.20 -37.83
N CYS A 59 -8.91 -1.95 -38.44
CA CYS A 59 -7.87 -2.69 -37.74
C CYS A 59 -6.50 -2.00 -37.76
N LEU A 60 -6.30 -0.95 -38.56
CA LEU A 60 -5.03 -0.23 -38.72
C LEU A 60 -4.39 0.20 -37.38
N ASN A 61 -5.23 0.61 -36.42
CA ASN A 61 -4.77 1.01 -35.09
C ASN A 61 -4.11 -0.14 -34.31
N ARG A 62 -4.45 -1.40 -34.60
CA ARG A 62 -3.83 -2.59 -33.97
C ARG A 62 -2.49 -2.95 -34.59
N PHE A 63 -2.32 -2.66 -35.88
CA PHE A 63 -1.07 -2.89 -36.61
C PHE A 63 -0.03 -1.80 -36.35
N HIS A 64 -0.49 -0.59 -36.02
CA HIS A 64 0.40 0.54 -35.80
C HIS A 64 1.17 0.42 -34.46
N VAL A 65 2.46 0.05 -34.55
CA VAL A 65 3.38 0.11 -33.41
C VAL A 65 3.95 1.52 -33.30
N ALA A 66 3.67 2.21 -32.19
CA ALA A 66 4.16 3.57 -31.96
C ALA A 66 5.66 3.56 -31.65
N MET A 67 6.46 4.19 -32.52
CA MET A 67 7.89 4.37 -32.28
C MET A 67 8.13 5.63 -31.44
N PRO A 68 8.75 5.52 -30.25
CA PRO A 68 8.99 6.66 -29.38
C PRO A 68 10.02 7.61 -30.01
N LYS A 69 9.65 8.89 -30.12
CA LYS A 69 10.59 9.94 -30.56
C LYS A 69 11.57 10.25 -29.40
N PRO A 70 12.88 10.34 -29.66
CA PRO A 70 13.86 10.66 -28.63
C PRO A 70 13.58 12.05 -28.07
N ARG A 71 13.20 12.12 -26.81
CA ARG A 71 12.84 13.37 -26.11
C ARG A 71 14.00 13.94 -25.28
N ASP A 72 14.72 13.06 -24.57
CA ASP A 72 15.79 13.41 -23.63
C ASP A 72 17.05 12.57 -23.94
N GLN A 73 18.24 13.04 -23.50
CA GLN A 73 19.50 12.26 -23.54
C GLN A 73 19.69 11.34 -22.31
N LYS A 74 18.59 10.92 -21.67
CA LYS A 74 18.64 10.00 -20.51
C LYS A 74 18.30 8.59 -20.95
N GLU A 75 19.22 7.66 -20.74
CA GLU A 75 19.00 6.24 -20.98
C GLU A 75 18.04 5.67 -19.92
N ARG A 76 17.00 4.99 -20.38
CA ARG A 76 16.02 4.28 -19.54
C ARG A 76 16.14 2.80 -19.87
N SER A 77 17.27 2.20 -19.44
CA SER A 77 17.55 0.79 -19.66
C SER A 77 16.59 -0.10 -18.86
N VAL A 78 16.46 -1.34 -19.29
CA VAL A 78 15.64 -2.34 -18.58
C VAL A 78 16.40 -2.82 -17.35
N CYS A 79 15.81 -2.70 -16.16
CA CYS A 79 16.40 -3.19 -14.92
C CYS A 79 15.88 -4.60 -14.60
N ILE A 80 16.62 -5.63 -15.02
CA ILE A 80 16.36 -7.03 -14.65
C ILE A 80 17.44 -7.45 -13.64
N PRO A 81 17.07 -7.89 -12.42
CA PRO A 81 18.04 -8.36 -11.44
C PRO A 81 18.71 -9.66 -11.91
N GLN A 82 20.01 -9.80 -11.66
CA GLN A 82 20.81 -10.95 -12.10
C GLN A 82 20.26 -12.29 -11.61
N ALA A 83 19.73 -12.32 -10.37
CA ALA A 83 19.10 -13.51 -9.78
C ALA A 83 17.98 -14.11 -10.64
N VAL A 84 17.25 -13.30 -11.44
CA VAL A 84 16.19 -13.81 -12.32
C VAL A 84 16.75 -14.47 -13.58
N LEU A 85 17.88 -13.97 -14.10
CA LEU A 85 18.55 -14.58 -15.25
C LEU A 85 19.14 -15.94 -14.85
N GLU A 86 19.86 -15.97 -13.73
CA GLU A 86 20.44 -17.19 -13.17
C GLU A 86 19.35 -18.21 -12.80
N ALA A 87 18.24 -17.78 -12.20
CA ALA A 87 17.12 -18.68 -11.88
C ALA A 87 16.50 -19.30 -13.14
N LYS A 88 16.38 -18.56 -14.24
CA LYS A 88 15.89 -19.08 -15.52
C LYS A 88 16.84 -20.09 -16.15
N ASP A 89 18.14 -19.81 -16.08
CA ASP A 89 19.17 -20.73 -16.59
C ASP A 89 19.21 -22.02 -15.75
N LEU A 90 19.06 -21.89 -14.42
CA LEU A 90 18.96 -23.02 -13.49
C LEU A 90 17.67 -23.83 -13.70
N GLU A 91 16.52 -23.20 -13.92
CA GLU A 91 15.25 -23.87 -14.21
C GLU A 91 15.30 -24.60 -15.57
N ALA A 92 15.97 -24.03 -16.56
CA ALA A 92 16.22 -24.72 -17.83
C ALA A 92 17.14 -25.95 -17.67
N ALA A 93 18.04 -25.93 -16.68
CA ALA A 93 19.00 -27.01 -16.41
C ALA A 93 18.46 -28.07 -15.41
N GLN A 94 17.67 -27.66 -14.42
CA GLN A 94 17.11 -28.50 -13.37
C GLN A 94 15.62 -28.72 -13.61
N MET A 95 15.24 -29.95 -13.97
CA MET A 95 13.84 -30.32 -14.20
C MET A 95 13.00 -30.50 -12.92
N GLU A 96 13.59 -30.40 -11.73
CA GLU A 96 12.85 -30.51 -10.46
C GLU A 96 12.47 -29.13 -9.93
N GLY A 97 11.17 -28.87 -9.90
CA GLY A 97 10.62 -27.60 -9.43
C GLY A 97 10.83 -27.38 -7.92
N ARG A 98 11.06 -26.12 -7.55
CA ARG A 98 11.07 -25.68 -6.15
C ARG A 98 9.73 -26.04 -5.48
N LYS A 99 9.77 -26.58 -4.25
CA LYS A 99 8.57 -26.79 -3.43
C LYS A 99 7.80 -25.48 -3.29
N THR A 100 6.54 -25.48 -3.72
CA THR A 100 5.64 -24.35 -3.60
C THR A 100 4.90 -24.38 -2.27
N GLU A 101 4.36 -23.24 -1.81
CA GLU A 101 3.52 -23.20 -0.60
C GLU A 101 2.29 -24.10 -0.72
N LYS A 102 1.81 -24.32 -1.94
CA LYS A 102 0.71 -25.26 -2.22
C LYS A 102 1.10 -26.71 -1.95
N ASP A 103 2.35 -27.09 -2.23
CA ASP A 103 2.84 -28.43 -1.92
C ASP A 103 2.96 -28.62 -0.40
N ILE A 104 3.44 -27.58 0.30
CA ILE A 104 3.53 -27.56 1.78
C ILE A 104 2.14 -27.61 2.43
N GLU A 105 1.17 -26.93 1.86
CA GLU A 105 -0.23 -27.03 2.26
C GLU A 105 -0.69 -28.48 2.15
N ASN A 106 -0.60 -29.10 0.96
CA ASN A 106 -1.00 -30.49 0.74
C ASN A 106 -0.31 -31.50 1.69
N GLU A 107 0.96 -31.25 2.06
CA GLU A 107 1.71 -32.06 3.03
C GLU A 107 1.19 -31.90 4.47
N ASN A 108 0.85 -30.67 4.89
CA ASN A 108 0.49 -30.33 6.28
C ASN A 108 -1.02 -30.36 6.56
N GLY A 109 -1.86 -30.59 5.55
CA GLY A 109 -3.31 -30.74 5.69
C GLY A 109 -4.05 -30.22 4.46
N SER A 110 -5.37 -30.39 4.44
CA SER A 110 -6.15 -29.70 3.40
C SER A 110 -6.23 -28.20 3.69
N VAL A 111 -6.66 -27.42 2.68
CA VAL A 111 -6.95 -25.98 2.75
C VAL A 111 -7.76 -25.56 3.98
N SER A 112 -8.57 -26.48 4.52
CA SER A 112 -9.40 -26.21 5.70
C SER A 112 -8.63 -26.22 7.03
N VAL A 113 -7.48 -26.89 7.11
CA VAL A 113 -6.76 -27.13 8.37
C VAL A 113 -5.44 -26.35 8.39
N TYR A 114 -4.80 -26.19 7.23
CA TYR A 114 -3.54 -25.48 7.13
C TYR A 114 -3.73 -23.97 7.26
N SER A 115 -3.00 -23.34 8.19
CA SER A 115 -2.96 -21.88 8.36
C SER A 115 -1.58 -21.36 8.00
N THR A 116 -1.52 -20.52 6.97
CA THR A 116 -0.28 -19.86 6.53
C THR A 116 0.07 -18.70 7.47
N SER A 117 1.13 -18.85 8.26
CA SER A 117 1.63 -17.75 9.08
C SER A 117 2.30 -16.69 8.21
N LEU A 118 1.74 -15.47 8.20
CA LEU A 118 2.25 -14.34 7.41
C LEU A 118 3.66 -13.89 7.84
N ARG A 119 4.03 -14.14 9.11
CA ARG A 119 5.31 -13.72 9.70
C ARG A 119 6.53 -14.55 9.25
N LYS A 120 6.33 -15.72 8.63
CA LYS A 120 7.39 -16.67 8.26
C LYS A 120 8.46 -16.08 7.34
N HIS A 121 8.05 -15.22 6.40
CA HIS A 121 8.91 -14.70 5.34
C HIS A 121 9.42 -13.28 5.61
N HIS A 122 9.23 -12.75 6.82
CA HIS A 122 9.76 -11.43 7.18
C HIS A 122 11.30 -11.46 7.23
N ILE A 123 11.92 -10.45 6.64
CA ILE A 123 13.36 -10.23 6.71
C ILE A 123 13.61 -9.28 7.87
N LEU A 124 14.01 -9.84 9.02
CA LEU A 124 14.35 -9.10 10.24
C LEU A 124 15.83 -9.33 10.58
N ALA A 125 16.40 -8.44 11.40
CA ALA A 125 17.79 -8.58 11.87
C ALA A 125 17.97 -9.84 12.74
N ASN A 126 17.00 -10.14 13.60
CA ASN A 126 16.97 -11.34 14.44
C ASN A 126 15.75 -12.20 14.05
N GLU A 127 15.96 -13.51 13.89
CA GLU A 127 14.88 -14.42 13.50
C GLU A 127 13.93 -14.77 14.65
N GLU A 128 14.41 -14.69 15.89
CA GLU A 128 13.63 -14.96 17.11
C GLU A 128 12.43 -14.00 17.23
N CYS A 129 12.65 -12.73 16.86
CA CYS A 129 11.62 -11.69 16.95
C CYS A 129 10.54 -11.77 15.86
N LYS A 130 10.57 -12.78 14.96
CA LYS A 130 9.55 -12.94 13.92
C LYS A 130 8.17 -13.25 14.50
N GLU A 131 8.10 -13.90 15.66
CA GLU A 131 6.85 -14.32 16.28
C GLU A 131 6.34 -13.37 17.37
N ASP A 132 7.12 -12.35 17.73
CA ASP A 132 6.76 -11.40 18.77
C ASP A 132 5.50 -10.59 18.42
N ILE A 133 4.69 -10.27 19.43
CA ILE A 133 3.47 -9.46 19.28
C ILE A 133 3.79 -8.04 19.70
N LEU A 134 3.65 -7.10 18.76
CA LEU A 134 3.87 -5.68 18.99
C LEU A 134 2.62 -5.07 19.67
N PRO A 135 2.75 -4.39 20.81
CA PRO A 135 1.63 -3.70 21.45
C PRO A 135 1.09 -2.59 20.53
N GLU A 136 -0.22 -2.56 20.30
CA GLU A 136 -0.86 -1.53 19.46
C GLU A 136 -1.27 -0.30 20.29
N PHE A 137 -1.76 -0.51 21.51
CA PHE A 137 -2.30 0.54 22.36
C PHE A 137 -1.68 0.49 23.75
N LEU A 138 -1.34 1.67 24.28
CA LEU A 138 -0.86 1.87 25.64
C LEU A 138 -1.51 3.13 26.21
N ASP A 139 -2.21 3.01 27.34
CA ASP A 139 -2.86 4.13 28.06
C ASP A 139 -3.70 5.07 27.18
N GLY A 140 -4.47 4.50 26.24
CA GLY A 140 -5.33 5.25 25.32
C GLY A 140 -4.60 5.94 24.16
N HIS A 141 -3.28 5.75 24.05
CA HIS A 141 -2.44 6.22 22.97
C HIS A 141 -2.02 5.04 22.08
N ASN A 142 -1.78 5.32 20.80
CA ASN A 142 -1.29 4.34 19.85
C ASN A 142 0.25 4.27 19.93
N VAL A 143 0.82 3.07 20.05
CA VAL A 143 2.27 2.89 20.19
C VAL A 143 3.00 3.27 18.90
N TYR A 144 2.41 3.02 17.74
CA TYR A 144 3.03 3.35 16.44
C TYR A 144 3.30 4.85 16.26
N ASP A 145 2.56 5.71 16.96
CA ASP A 145 2.76 7.17 16.89
C ASP A 145 4.06 7.61 17.58
N PHE A 146 4.67 6.74 18.39
CA PHE A 146 5.90 6.98 19.15
C PHE A 146 7.07 6.11 18.68
N VAL A 147 6.97 5.39 17.56
CA VAL A 147 8.08 4.57 17.05
C VAL A 147 8.97 5.43 16.14
N ASP A 148 10.01 6.02 16.73
CA ASP A 148 11.04 6.78 16.02
C ASP A 148 12.45 6.25 16.32
N PRO A 149 13.38 6.26 15.35
CA PRO A 149 14.76 5.83 15.59
C PRO A 149 15.49 6.72 16.62
N ASP A 150 15.09 7.99 16.71
CA ASP A 150 15.75 9.01 17.53
C ASP A 150 14.98 9.32 18.83
N ILE A 151 14.02 8.46 19.23
CA ILE A 151 13.14 8.75 20.38
C ILE A 151 13.91 9.00 21.68
N LEU A 152 14.99 8.25 21.92
CA LEU A 152 15.82 8.39 23.12
C LEU A 152 16.50 9.76 23.20
N LEU A 153 16.96 10.29 22.06
CA LEU A 153 17.58 11.61 22.01
C LEU A 153 16.57 12.73 22.29
N ARG A 154 15.37 12.61 21.72
CA ARG A 154 14.27 13.56 22.00
C ARG A 154 13.82 13.50 23.46
N LEU A 155 13.82 12.32 24.08
CA LEU A 155 13.51 12.17 25.50
C LEU A 155 14.55 12.85 26.39
N GLU A 156 15.84 12.67 26.11
CA GLU A 156 16.91 13.35 26.86
C GLU A 156 16.82 14.88 26.74
N GLU A 157 16.41 15.39 25.58
CA GLU A 157 16.16 16.82 25.40
C GLU A 157 15.00 17.33 26.25
N LEU A 158 13.88 16.60 26.27
CA LEU A 158 12.72 16.93 27.08
C LEU A 158 13.03 16.87 28.58
N GLU A 159 13.74 15.84 29.05
CA GLU A 159 14.14 15.72 30.46
C GLU A 159 15.02 16.89 30.92
N ARG A 160 15.90 17.39 30.04
CA ARG A 160 16.73 18.57 30.34
C ARG A 160 15.90 19.84 30.42
N GLU A 161 14.95 20.03 29.50
CA GLU A 161 14.03 21.15 29.55
C GLU A 161 13.17 21.07 30.82
N GLU A 162 12.57 19.92 31.12
CA GLU A 162 11.78 19.70 32.34
C GLU A 162 12.60 19.92 33.61
N GLY A 163 13.87 19.54 33.65
CA GLY A 163 14.76 19.82 34.78
C GLY A 163 15.02 21.31 34.99
N VAL A 164 15.17 22.09 33.91
CA VAL A 164 15.27 23.56 34.00
C VAL A 164 13.95 24.16 34.49
N TRP A 165 12.82 23.70 33.95
CA TRP A 165 11.49 24.14 34.41
C TRP A 165 11.23 23.79 35.87
N GLN A 166 11.61 22.60 36.32
CA GLN A 166 11.45 22.18 37.72
C GLN A 166 12.31 23.04 38.65
N ALA A 167 13.57 23.29 38.31
CA ALA A 167 14.43 24.20 39.08
C ALA A 167 13.84 25.61 39.16
N GLU A 168 13.33 26.16 38.05
CA GLU A 168 12.69 27.48 38.03
C GLU A 168 11.39 27.53 38.85
N VAL A 169 10.62 26.44 38.91
CA VAL A 169 9.43 26.32 39.77
C VAL A 169 9.82 26.17 41.25
N GLU A 170 10.84 25.38 41.56
CA GLU A 170 11.33 25.19 42.93
C GLU A 170 11.95 26.50 43.48
N ASP A 171 12.75 27.20 42.68
CA ASP A 171 13.28 28.53 42.98
C ASP A 171 12.14 29.59 43.01
N GLY A 172 11.05 29.38 42.25
CA GLY A 172 9.87 30.25 42.21
C GLY A 172 8.86 30.02 43.34
N ASP A 173 8.94 28.88 44.04
CA ASP A 173 8.18 28.62 45.26
C ASP A 173 8.82 29.30 46.48
N GLU A 174 10.12 29.64 46.43
CA GLU A 174 10.76 30.54 47.40
C GLU A 174 10.29 32.00 47.25
N ASP A 175 9.79 32.41 46.07
CA ASP A 175 9.20 33.74 45.83
C ASP A 175 7.69 33.83 46.15
N PHE A 176 7.02 32.69 46.42
CA PHE A 176 5.59 32.65 46.78
C PHE A 176 5.30 32.45 48.27
N GLU A 177 6.32 32.21 49.10
CA GLU A 177 6.31 32.55 50.53
C GLU A 177 6.84 33.98 50.72
N MET A 178 6.15 34.95 50.11
CA MET A 178 6.24 36.33 50.60
C MET A 178 5.65 36.33 52.02
N ASP A 179 6.54 36.19 53.01
CA ASP A 179 6.26 36.33 54.43
C ASP A 179 5.27 37.47 54.64
N GLY A 180 4.09 37.13 55.15
CA GLY A 180 2.96 38.05 55.32
C GLY A 180 3.18 39.13 56.39
N GLU A 181 4.42 39.52 56.66
CA GLU A 181 4.78 40.39 57.78
C GLU A 181 4.70 41.88 57.42
N ASP A 182 4.89 42.31 56.17
CA ASP A 182 4.92 43.74 55.82
C ASP A 182 3.85 44.20 54.81
N LEU A 183 2.65 43.62 54.82
CA LEU A 183 1.52 44.23 54.10
C LEU A 183 0.75 45.19 55.01
N THR A 184 0.66 46.45 54.58
CA THR A 184 -0.18 47.46 55.22
C THR A 184 -1.64 46.97 55.25
N PRO A 185 -2.45 47.42 56.23
CA PRO A 185 -3.86 46.98 56.33
C PRO A 185 -4.65 47.24 55.04
N GLU A 186 -4.29 48.28 54.29
CA GLU A 186 -4.91 48.63 53.02
C GLU A 186 -4.59 47.62 51.90
N GLU A 187 -3.35 47.14 51.81
CA GLU A 187 -2.94 46.16 50.80
C GLU A 187 -3.54 44.78 51.06
N ARG A 188 -3.74 44.41 52.35
CA ARG A 188 -4.46 43.19 52.73
C ARG A 188 -5.91 43.23 52.27
N GLU A 189 -6.58 44.37 52.39
CA GLU A 189 -7.94 44.56 51.88
C GLU A 189 -8.01 44.47 50.36
N VAL A 190 -7.03 45.06 49.66
CA VAL A 190 -6.92 44.96 48.20
C VAL A 190 -6.69 43.52 47.75
N LEU A 191 -5.79 42.77 48.39
CA LEU A 191 -5.58 41.35 48.08
C LEU A 191 -6.82 40.50 48.35
N GLN A 192 -7.52 40.75 49.46
CA GLN A 192 -8.79 40.08 49.74
C GLN A 192 -9.85 40.44 48.69
N ALA A 193 -9.90 41.68 48.22
CA ALA A 193 -10.81 42.11 47.16
C ALA A 193 -10.47 41.43 45.82
N ILE A 194 -9.19 41.26 45.49
CA ILE A 194 -8.72 40.55 44.29
C ILE A 194 -9.09 39.07 44.39
N LYS A 195 -8.82 38.40 45.52
CA LYS A 195 -9.19 36.99 45.76
C LYS A 195 -10.71 36.79 45.65
N LYS A 196 -11.51 37.68 46.25
CA LYS A 196 -12.98 37.67 46.14
C LYS A 196 -13.45 37.86 44.68
N LYS A 197 -12.90 38.83 43.94
CA LYS A 197 -13.23 39.05 42.52
C LYS A 197 -12.86 37.84 41.65
N LYS A 198 -11.70 37.22 41.88
CA LYS A 198 -11.28 35.98 41.19
C LYS A 198 -12.24 34.84 41.49
N ALA A 199 -12.59 34.62 42.76
CA ALA A 199 -13.55 33.58 43.18
C ALA A 199 -14.93 33.77 42.54
N ILE A 200 -15.47 35.00 42.52
CA ILE A 200 -16.74 35.33 41.87
C ILE A 200 -16.67 35.08 40.36
N THR A 201 -15.55 35.43 39.71
CA THR A 201 -15.36 35.23 38.27
C THR A 201 -15.29 33.75 37.91
N MET A 202 -14.59 32.95 38.71
CA MET A 202 -14.55 31.49 38.55
C MET A 202 -15.91 30.85 38.78
N ALA A 203 -16.62 31.23 39.84
CA ALA A 203 -17.97 30.74 40.12
C ALA A 203 -18.97 31.10 38.99
N ARG A 204 -18.88 32.33 38.46
CA ARG A 204 -19.68 32.78 37.31
C ARG A 204 -19.35 31.98 36.05
N ASN A 205 -18.08 31.72 35.78
CA ASN A 205 -17.66 30.91 34.63
C ASN A 205 -18.10 29.44 34.78
N ALA A 206 -18.01 28.86 35.98
CA ALA A 206 -18.51 27.52 36.26
C ALA A 206 -20.04 27.41 36.10
N SER A 207 -20.77 28.48 36.44
CA SER A 207 -22.23 28.55 36.31
C SER A 207 -22.72 28.91 34.90
N LYS A 208 -21.83 29.30 33.98
CA LYS A 208 -22.19 29.55 32.57
C LYS A 208 -22.61 28.23 31.94
N LYS A 209 -23.89 28.13 31.59
CA LYS A 209 -24.40 27.02 30.77
C LYS A 209 -23.68 27.03 29.42
N ARG A 210 -23.19 25.86 28.99
CA ARG A 210 -22.59 25.71 27.65
C ARG A 210 -23.62 26.09 26.59
N ASN A 211 -23.21 26.90 25.62
CA ASN A 211 -24.04 27.22 24.47
C ASN A 211 -24.23 25.96 23.63
N LYS A 212 -25.45 25.41 23.60
CA LYS A 212 -25.76 24.15 22.91
C LYS A 212 -25.90 24.33 21.39
N ASP A 213 -26.00 25.57 20.93
CA ASP A 213 -26.18 25.92 19.52
C ASP A 213 -24.87 26.38 18.85
N ALA A 214 -23.74 26.31 19.56
CA ALA A 214 -22.43 26.63 19.00
C ALA A 214 -22.00 25.58 17.96
N ARG A 215 -21.48 26.03 16.82
CA ARG A 215 -20.88 25.14 15.82
C ARG A 215 -19.57 24.56 16.37
N ARG A 216 -19.36 23.26 16.13
CA ARG A 216 -18.19 22.51 16.60
C ARG A 216 -16.88 23.18 16.13
N GLY A 217 -15.95 23.41 17.05
CA GLY A 217 -14.61 23.89 16.72
C GLY A 217 -13.66 22.73 16.38
N GLU A 218 -12.54 23.04 15.72
CA GLU A 218 -11.51 22.05 15.31
C GLU A 218 -10.87 21.30 16.50
N VAL A 219 -11.01 21.84 17.72
CA VAL A 219 -10.45 21.28 18.96
C VAL A 219 -11.40 20.29 19.67
N ASP A 220 -12.67 20.21 19.28
CA ASP A 220 -13.65 19.30 19.91
C ASP A 220 -13.49 17.85 19.40
N ARG A 221 -12.67 17.06 20.11
CA ARG A 221 -12.32 15.67 19.74
C ARG A 221 -13.33 14.59 20.15
N VAL A 222 -14.50 14.95 20.69
CA VAL A 222 -15.54 13.99 21.06
C VAL A 222 -16.30 13.55 19.80
N ILE A 223 -16.19 12.26 19.45
CA ILE A 223 -17.00 11.63 18.41
C ILE A 223 -18.35 11.25 19.06
N PRO A 224 -19.45 12.01 18.84
CA PRO A 224 -20.76 11.49 19.23
C PRO A 224 -20.98 10.21 18.43
N THR A 225 -21.52 9.20 19.08
CA THR A 225 -21.97 8.00 18.38
C THR A 225 -23.07 8.41 17.40
N LEU A 226 -22.69 8.74 16.17
CA LEU A 226 -23.59 8.99 15.05
C LEU A 226 -24.18 7.64 14.65
N ARG A 227 -25.00 7.07 15.51
CA ARG A 227 -25.79 5.89 15.16
C ARG A 227 -26.76 6.38 14.08
N PRO A 228 -26.68 5.85 12.85
CA PRO A 228 -27.49 6.33 11.75
C PRO A 228 -28.98 6.10 12.02
N LYS A 229 -29.85 6.97 11.48
CA LYS A 229 -31.31 6.99 11.75
C LYS A 229 -31.99 5.62 11.62
N HIS A 230 -31.49 4.75 10.73
CA HIS A 230 -32.04 3.42 10.50
C HIS A 230 -31.88 2.43 11.67
N LEU A 231 -30.98 2.69 12.63
CA LEU A 231 -30.85 1.89 13.86
C LEU A 231 -31.91 2.22 14.93
N PHE A 232 -32.59 3.36 14.81
CA PHE A 232 -33.64 3.82 15.74
C PHE A 232 -35.04 3.81 15.14
N SER A 233 -35.18 3.77 13.81
CA SER A 233 -36.47 3.59 13.15
C SER A 233 -36.97 2.15 13.32
N GLY A 234 -37.62 1.86 14.45
CA GLY A 234 -38.28 0.56 14.66
C GLY A 234 -38.32 0.08 16.10
N LYS A 235 -37.51 0.65 17.00
CA LYS A 235 -37.62 0.33 18.44
C LYS A 235 -38.76 1.14 19.03
N ARG A 236 -39.97 0.57 19.01
CA ARG A 236 -41.14 1.09 19.73
C ARG A 236 -40.77 1.30 21.20
N SER A 237 -40.95 2.51 21.71
CA SER A 237 -41.00 2.75 23.16
C SER A 237 -42.15 1.93 23.74
N ILE A 238 -41.92 1.30 24.88
CA ILE A 238 -42.82 0.36 25.54
C ILE A 238 -44.15 1.07 25.86
N GLY A 239 -45.15 0.91 24.99
CA GLY A 239 -46.43 1.61 25.07
C GLY A 239 -47.51 0.77 24.42
N LYS A 240 -48.50 0.35 25.22
CA LYS A 240 -49.53 -0.61 24.86
C LYS A 240 -50.46 -0.04 23.78
N THR A 241 -50.65 -0.78 22.69
CA THR A 241 -51.77 -0.53 21.77
C THR A 241 -52.94 -1.37 22.27
N ASP A 242 -53.84 -0.75 23.02
CA ASP A 242 -55.12 -1.36 23.31
C ASP A 242 -55.97 -1.28 22.04
N ARG A 243 -56.36 -2.44 21.50
CA ARG A 243 -57.39 -2.55 20.47
C ARG A 243 -58.51 -3.39 21.05
N ARG A 244 -59.52 -2.69 21.56
CA ARG A 244 -60.92 -3.07 21.49
C ARG A 244 -61.79 -1.83 21.63
#